data_AF-M4VTZ3-F1
#
_entry.id   AF-M4VTZ3-F1
#
_cell.length_a   1.000
_cell.length_b   1.000
_cell.length_c   1.000
_cell.angle_alpha   90.00
_cell.angle_beta   90.00
_cell.angle_gamma   90.00
#
_symmetry.space_group_name_H-M   'P 1'
#
loop_
_entity.id
_entity.type
_entity.pdbx_description
1 polymer ?
#
loop_
_entity_poly.entity_id
_entity_poly.type
_entity_poly.pdbx_seq_one_letter_code
_entity_poly.pdbx_strand_id
1 'polypeptide(L)'
;MSFKWNLKIFSVNFFDTRLTFLLLAMLITVGGYQPSAIAEPQNTQNYVVLNGGLTDIHDGAYVEGSARHGGIQPDYHIDLQAEPLKSLLAESAEIGKLPVGYWDKVGMVVDLLRSTLVYHDYYNPYYRRLLKQYRDSQRDIPLNEYVACGAGVCREHALLLHFALKSAGIPNKHAYASIYRASRSEGWSVNEDHAFLVVRHQGVDWVVDSYYRGFNGFRLQDLMSRHGITKSSVTAPIADPMPGIRRIVAINSFPKIYNPRSTVRSCRALFLN
;
A
#
# COMPACT_ATOMS: atom_id res chain seq x y z
N MET A 1 29.39 -11.19 62.28
CA MET A 1 28.91 -9.92 61.69
C MET A 1 27.41 -10.03 61.49
N SER A 2 26.64 -9.34 62.32
CA SER A 2 25.17 -9.41 62.38
C SER A 2 24.59 -8.14 61.76
N PHE A 3 23.94 -8.24 60.61
CA PHE A 3 23.27 -7.12 59.95
C PHE A 3 21.85 -6.96 60.51
N LYS A 4 21.60 -5.83 61.20
CA LYS A 4 20.28 -5.40 61.66
C LYS A 4 19.54 -4.74 60.48
N TRP A 5 18.36 -5.24 60.14
CA TRP A 5 17.38 -4.51 59.33
C TRP A 5 16.34 -3.87 60.25
N ASN A 6 16.31 -2.53 60.27
CA ASN A 6 15.22 -1.76 60.88
C ASN A 6 14.12 -1.56 59.82
N LEU A 7 13.02 -2.31 59.91
CA LEU A 7 11.79 -1.99 59.19
C LEU A 7 11.05 -0.89 59.97
N LYS A 8 11.01 0.33 59.42
CA LYS A 8 10.03 1.34 59.85
C LYS A 8 8.69 1.01 59.18
N ILE A 9 7.74 0.55 59.99
CA ILE A 9 6.33 0.45 59.65
C ILE A 9 5.81 1.89 59.50
N PHE A 10 5.45 2.29 58.28
CA PHE A 10 4.62 3.48 58.07
C PHE A 10 3.16 3.06 58.23
N SER A 11 2.53 3.63 59.24
CA SER A 11 1.08 3.61 59.47
C SER A 11 0.35 4.23 58.27
N VAL A 12 -0.45 3.42 57.59
CA VAL A 12 -1.40 3.89 56.57
C VAL A 12 -2.61 4.44 57.32
N ASN A 13 -2.77 5.77 57.33
CA ASN A 13 -3.99 6.40 57.80
C ASN A 13 -5.06 6.35 56.71
N PHE A 14 -6.17 5.69 57.06
CA PHE A 14 -7.46 5.69 56.40
C PHE A 14 -8.04 7.11 56.37
N PHE A 15 -8.05 7.78 55.21
CA PHE A 15 -8.93 8.89 54.78
C PHE A 15 -8.43 9.18 53.35
N ASP A 16 -9.14 8.90 52.26
CA ASP A 16 -10.34 9.62 51.82
C ASP A 16 -10.85 8.91 50.53
N THR A 17 -11.87 8.06 50.66
CA THR A 17 -12.41 7.23 49.55
C THR A 17 -13.22 8.04 48.52
N ARG A 18 -13.30 9.37 48.65
CA ARG A 18 -13.98 10.25 47.69
C ARG A 18 -13.04 10.88 46.66
N LEU A 19 -11.73 10.91 46.91
CA LEU A 19 -10.75 11.47 45.96
C LEU A 19 -10.31 10.45 44.88
N THR A 20 -10.41 9.16 45.17
CA THR A 20 -9.99 8.08 44.25
C THR A 20 -11.00 7.84 43.12
N PHE A 21 -12.29 8.12 43.35
CA PHE A 21 -13.33 8.00 42.30
C PHE A 21 -13.31 9.14 41.28
N LEU A 22 -12.85 10.33 41.67
CA LEU A 22 -12.75 11.48 40.76
C LEU A 22 -11.55 11.40 39.80
N LEU A 23 -10.45 10.77 40.24
CA LEU A 23 -9.30 10.48 39.38
C LEU A 23 -9.55 9.32 38.41
N LEU A 24 -10.37 8.33 38.79
CA LEU A 24 -10.75 7.25 37.88
C LEU A 24 -11.78 7.70 36.83
N ALA A 25 -12.61 8.71 37.15
CA ALA A 25 -13.56 9.30 36.19
C ALA A 25 -12.88 10.27 35.18
N MET A 26 -11.75 10.89 35.54
CA MET A 26 -10.96 11.72 34.60
C MET A 26 -10.01 10.90 33.71
N LEU A 27 -9.68 9.66 34.06
CA LEU A 27 -8.92 8.76 33.19
C LEU A 27 -9.77 8.09 32.10
N ILE A 28 -11.10 8.14 32.22
CA ILE A 28 -12.03 7.58 31.23
C ILE A 28 -12.38 8.60 30.13
N THR A 29 -12.06 9.88 30.29
CA THR A 29 -12.37 10.94 29.29
C THR A 29 -11.20 11.36 28.39
N VAL A 30 -9.99 10.81 28.58
CA VAL A 30 -8.84 11.05 27.67
C VAL A 30 -8.69 9.96 26.61
N GLY A 31 -9.45 8.87 26.72
CA GLY A 31 -9.57 7.83 25.70
C GLY A 31 -10.68 8.14 24.69
N GLY A 32 -10.69 9.36 24.14
CA GLY A 32 -11.46 9.65 22.95
C GLY A 32 -10.89 8.85 21.78
N TYR A 33 -11.19 7.55 21.73
CA TYR A 33 -11.14 6.75 20.52
C TYR A 33 -12.15 7.39 19.58
N GLN A 34 -11.75 8.46 18.90
CA GLN A 34 -12.51 8.93 17.77
C GLN A 34 -12.39 7.80 16.74
N PRO A 35 -13.51 7.15 16.37
CA PRO A 35 -13.48 6.16 15.31
C PRO A 35 -12.82 6.84 14.12
N SER A 36 -11.69 6.29 13.68
CA SER A 36 -10.99 6.77 12.50
C SER A 36 -12.01 6.88 11.37
N ALA A 37 -12.04 8.03 10.69
CA ALA A 37 -12.93 8.24 9.57
C ALA A 37 -12.96 7.01 8.66
N ILE A 38 -14.17 6.53 8.42
CA ILE A 38 -14.43 5.35 7.61
C ILE A 38 -14.28 5.82 6.16
N ALA A 39 -13.32 5.30 5.37
CA ALA A 39 -13.52 5.28 3.91
C ALA A 39 -14.61 4.29 3.60
N GLU A 40 -15.79 4.84 3.71
CA GLU A 40 -16.97 4.42 3.03
C GLU A 40 -17.43 5.72 2.37
N PRO A 41 -17.51 5.78 1.03
CA PRO A 41 -18.09 6.96 0.39
C PRO A 41 -19.45 7.20 1.04
N GLN A 42 -19.80 8.46 1.30
CA GLN A 42 -21.05 8.84 1.98
C GLN A 42 -22.31 8.19 1.36
N ASN A 43 -22.22 7.79 0.08
CA ASN A 43 -23.21 7.00 -0.59
C ASN A 43 -22.59 5.75 -1.27
N THR A 44 -22.56 4.62 -0.56
CA THR A 44 -22.07 3.34 -1.11
C THR A 44 -22.92 2.73 -2.21
N GLN A 45 -24.15 3.18 -2.41
CA GLN A 45 -25.00 2.67 -3.49
C GLN A 45 -24.42 3.01 -4.87
N ASN A 46 -23.62 4.07 -4.97
CA ASN A 46 -22.93 4.46 -6.20
C ASN A 46 -21.71 3.60 -6.54
N TYR A 47 -21.35 2.65 -5.66
CA TYR A 47 -20.13 1.88 -5.76
C TYR A 47 -20.39 0.37 -5.83
N VAL A 48 -19.49 -0.33 -6.52
CA VAL A 48 -19.30 -1.78 -6.38
C VAL A 48 -18.19 -1.98 -5.38
N VAL A 49 -18.50 -2.72 -4.31
CA VAL A 49 -17.53 -3.09 -3.29
C VAL A 49 -16.81 -4.35 -3.75
N LEU A 50 -15.49 -4.25 -3.85
CA LEU A 50 -14.60 -5.35 -4.13
C LEU A 50 -13.72 -5.58 -2.90
N ASN A 51 -13.42 -6.84 -2.62
CA ASN A 51 -12.32 -7.17 -1.72
C ASN A 51 -11.01 -7.18 -2.53
N GLY A 52 -9.88 -7.24 -1.82
CA GLY A 52 -8.57 -7.50 -2.39
C GLY A 52 -8.52 -8.81 -3.18
N GLY A 53 -7.34 -9.12 -3.70
CA GLY A 53 -7.15 -10.13 -4.74
C GLY A 53 -6.33 -9.53 -5.86
N LEU A 54 -6.53 -10.03 -7.08
CA LEU A 54 -6.07 -9.37 -8.30
C LEU A 54 -7.19 -8.46 -8.81
N THR A 55 -7.16 -7.21 -8.41
CA THR A 55 -8.30 -6.29 -8.57
C THR A 55 -7.97 -5.14 -9.51
N ASP A 56 -8.97 -4.72 -10.28
CA ASP A 56 -8.89 -3.48 -11.06
C ASP A 56 -9.41 -2.31 -10.24
N ILE A 57 -8.66 -1.23 -10.16
CA ILE A 57 -9.04 0.00 -9.44
C ILE A 57 -9.32 1.08 -10.48
N HIS A 58 -10.45 1.76 -10.35
CA HIS A 58 -10.91 2.75 -11.34
C HIS A 58 -10.73 4.18 -10.81
N ASP A 59 -10.77 5.16 -11.72
CA ASP A 59 -10.88 6.58 -11.35
C ASP A 59 -12.13 6.82 -10.49
N GLY A 60 -12.04 7.73 -9.52
CA GLY A 60 -13.08 8.01 -8.53
C GLY A 60 -13.24 6.96 -7.44
N ALA A 61 -12.36 5.95 -7.36
CA ALA A 61 -12.43 4.91 -6.34
C ALA A 61 -11.98 5.38 -4.96
N TYR A 62 -12.46 4.68 -3.92
CA TYR A 62 -11.89 4.73 -2.58
C TYR A 62 -11.22 3.40 -2.24
N VAL A 63 -10.02 3.46 -1.69
CA VAL A 63 -9.23 2.26 -1.33
C VAL A 63 -8.96 2.31 0.17
N GLU A 64 -9.34 1.26 0.89
CA GLU A 64 -9.05 1.14 2.33
C GLU A 64 -7.55 1.19 2.60
N GLY A 65 -7.15 1.96 3.61
CA GLY A 65 -5.82 2.13 4.21
C GLY A 65 -5.54 1.13 5.34
N SER A 66 -4.38 1.26 5.99
CA SER A 66 -3.95 0.36 7.08
C SER A 66 -4.23 0.92 8.47
N ALA A 67 -4.63 2.20 8.58
CA ALA A 67 -4.86 2.89 9.84
C ALA A 67 -5.86 2.16 10.76
N ARG A 68 -6.90 1.55 10.16
CA ARG A 68 -7.92 0.77 10.89
C ARG A 68 -7.42 -0.57 11.44
N HIS A 69 -6.27 -1.04 10.93
CA HIS A 69 -5.67 -2.33 11.26
C HIS A 69 -4.35 -2.15 12.03
N GLY A 70 -4.18 -1.01 12.70
CA GLY A 70 -2.98 -0.69 13.49
C GLY A 70 -1.81 -0.14 12.67
N GLY A 71 -1.99 0.06 11.36
CA GLY A 71 -1.02 0.73 10.49
C GLY A 71 -1.08 2.25 10.56
N ILE A 72 -0.32 2.93 9.69
CA ILE A 72 -0.23 4.40 9.68
C ILE A 72 -0.92 5.06 8.50
N GLN A 73 -1.32 4.29 7.49
CA GLN A 73 -1.86 4.83 6.23
C GLN A 73 -3.36 5.02 6.33
N PRO A 74 -3.87 6.26 6.22
CA PRO A 74 -5.28 6.52 5.96
C PRO A 74 -5.75 5.86 4.68
N ASP A 75 -7.06 5.91 4.50
CA ASP A 75 -7.70 5.45 3.28
C ASP A 75 -7.41 6.45 2.13
N TYR A 76 -7.55 5.98 0.88
CA TYR A 76 -7.15 6.71 -0.32
C TYR A 76 -8.37 7.11 -1.16
N HIS A 77 -8.36 8.31 -1.71
CA HIS A 77 -9.29 8.75 -2.76
C HIS A 77 -8.55 8.89 -4.09
N ILE A 78 -9.09 8.27 -5.14
CA ILE A 78 -8.50 8.28 -6.48
C ILE A 78 -9.18 9.37 -7.31
N ASP A 79 -8.43 10.38 -7.70
CA ASP A 79 -8.83 11.39 -8.69
C ASP A 79 -7.69 11.54 -9.71
N LEU A 80 -7.87 10.97 -10.91
CA LEU A 80 -6.85 10.99 -11.96
C LEU A 80 -6.74 12.34 -12.68
N GLN A 81 -7.64 13.29 -12.40
CA GLN A 81 -7.62 14.64 -12.97
C GLN A 81 -6.85 15.65 -12.10
N ALA A 82 -6.51 15.28 -10.86
CA ALA A 82 -5.78 16.14 -9.95
C ALA A 82 -4.28 16.22 -10.31
N GLU A 83 -3.71 17.42 -10.30
CA GLU A 83 -2.27 17.61 -10.40
C GLU A 83 -1.58 17.31 -9.05
N PRO A 84 -0.32 16.83 -9.04
CA PRO A 84 0.54 16.53 -10.19
C PRO A 84 0.35 15.12 -10.80
N LEU A 85 -0.62 14.34 -10.32
CA LEU A 85 -0.87 12.98 -10.82
C LEU A 85 -1.25 12.98 -12.30
N LYS A 86 -2.11 13.91 -12.73
CA LYS A 86 -2.51 14.03 -14.13
C LYS A 86 -1.31 14.20 -15.07
N SER A 87 -0.33 15.03 -14.71
CA SER A 87 0.91 15.20 -15.49
C SER A 87 1.72 13.90 -15.58
N LEU A 88 1.91 13.19 -14.46
CA LEU A 88 2.58 11.88 -14.43
C LEU A 88 1.91 10.85 -15.35
N LEU A 89 0.57 10.84 -15.37
CA LEU A 89 -0.20 9.94 -16.23
C LEU A 89 -0.09 10.31 -17.71
N ALA A 90 0.01 11.60 -18.03
CA ALA A 90 0.25 12.07 -19.40
C ALA A 90 1.64 11.63 -19.90
N GLU A 91 2.68 11.76 -19.08
CA GLU A 91 4.03 11.26 -19.40
C GLU A 91 4.03 9.74 -19.63
N SER A 92 3.30 8.99 -18.80
CA SER A 92 3.15 7.55 -18.97
C SER A 92 2.43 7.19 -20.27
N ALA A 93 1.44 7.99 -20.68
CA ALA A 93 0.76 7.81 -21.97
C ALA A 93 1.68 8.06 -23.16
N GLU A 94 2.60 9.03 -23.08
CA GLU A 94 3.61 9.25 -24.11
C GLU A 94 4.59 8.08 -24.22
N ILE A 95 5.01 7.48 -23.09
CA ILE A 95 5.81 6.23 -23.09
C ILE A 95 5.06 5.11 -23.85
N GLY A 96 3.75 4.99 -23.64
CA GLY A 96 2.90 4.02 -24.32
C GLY A 96 2.94 4.10 -25.84
N LYS A 97 3.15 5.31 -26.39
CA LYS A 97 3.18 5.59 -27.84
C LYS A 97 4.54 5.33 -28.49
N LEU A 98 5.61 5.16 -27.70
CA LEU A 98 6.96 4.94 -28.23
C LEU A 98 7.06 3.61 -29.02
N PRO A 99 7.86 3.56 -30.10
CA PRO A 99 8.06 2.36 -30.91
C PRO A 99 9.09 1.40 -30.29
N VAL A 100 8.94 1.10 -28.99
CA VAL A 100 9.84 0.20 -28.23
C VAL A 100 9.11 -1.07 -27.78
N GLY A 101 9.86 -2.07 -27.32
CA GLY A 101 9.29 -3.36 -26.89
C GLY A 101 8.37 -3.23 -25.68
N TYR A 102 7.47 -4.21 -25.50
CA TYR A 102 6.53 -4.22 -24.37
C TYR A 102 7.24 -4.05 -23.01
N TRP A 103 8.31 -4.82 -22.79
CA TRP A 103 9.06 -4.76 -21.53
C TRP A 103 9.84 -3.46 -21.35
N ASP A 104 10.31 -2.84 -22.44
CA ASP A 104 10.95 -1.53 -22.38
C ASP A 104 9.96 -0.47 -21.92
N LYS A 105 8.71 -0.51 -22.41
CA LYS A 105 7.64 0.39 -21.94
C LYS A 105 7.34 0.19 -20.46
N VAL A 106 7.20 -1.06 -20.02
CA VAL A 106 6.98 -1.38 -18.59
C VAL A 106 8.14 -0.83 -17.76
N GLY A 107 9.39 -1.05 -18.18
CA GLY A 107 10.59 -0.57 -17.50
C GLY A 107 10.62 0.96 -17.40
N MET A 108 10.36 1.66 -18.50
CA MET A 108 10.30 3.13 -18.53
C MET A 108 9.23 3.69 -17.58
N VAL A 109 8.04 3.08 -17.52
CA VAL A 109 6.99 3.50 -16.58
C VAL A 109 7.41 3.21 -15.14
N VAL A 110 8.00 2.04 -14.86
CA VAL A 110 8.53 1.70 -13.52
C VAL A 110 9.58 2.72 -13.07
N ASP A 111 10.50 3.10 -13.95
CA ASP A 111 11.57 4.06 -13.63
C ASP A 111 11.04 5.49 -13.49
N LEU A 112 10.05 5.90 -14.29
CA LEU A 112 9.32 7.15 -14.10
C LEU A 112 8.70 7.23 -12.69
N LEU A 113 8.10 6.14 -12.22
CA LEU A 113 7.51 6.11 -10.87
C LEU A 113 8.59 6.17 -9.78
N ARG A 114 9.71 5.48 -9.97
CA ARG A 114 10.85 5.50 -9.04
C ARG A 114 11.50 6.88 -8.95
N SER A 115 11.59 7.62 -10.06
CA SER A 115 12.13 8.99 -10.05
C SER A 115 11.15 10.01 -9.47
N THR A 116 9.84 9.74 -9.58
CA THR A 116 8.80 10.59 -9.02
C THR A 116 8.68 10.42 -7.50
N LEU A 117 8.74 9.18 -7.01
CA LEU A 117 8.64 8.84 -5.59
C LEU A 117 10.02 8.50 -5.03
N VAL A 118 10.86 9.52 -4.88
CA VAL A 118 12.25 9.36 -4.41
C VAL A 118 12.30 8.86 -2.96
N TYR A 119 11.31 9.21 -2.15
CA TYR A 119 11.28 8.90 -0.72
C TYR A 119 10.37 7.70 -0.39
N HIS A 120 10.99 6.53 -0.22
CA HIS A 120 10.26 5.26 -0.10
C HIS A 120 10.34 4.60 1.30
N ASP A 121 10.68 5.39 2.32
CA ASP A 121 10.83 4.93 3.70
C ASP A 121 9.63 5.37 4.58
N TYR A 122 9.11 4.44 5.39
CA TYR A 122 8.10 4.71 6.43
C TYR A 122 8.53 5.80 7.42
N TYR A 123 9.84 5.98 7.65
CA TYR A 123 10.37 7.00 8.54
C TYR A 123 10.55 8.37 7.88
N ASN A 124 10.32 8.49 6.58
CA ASN A 124 10.51 9.74 5.86
C ASN A 124 9.62 10.85 6.45
N PRO A 125 10.17 12.04 6.75
CA PRO A 125 9.43 13.10 7.42
C PRO A 125 8.34 13.74 6.53
N TYR A 126 8.52 13.79 5.20
CA TYR A 126 7.47 14.29 4.30
C TYR A 126 6.27 13.35 4.30
N TYR A 127 6.52 12.05 4.13
CA TYR A 127 5.50 11.01 4.20
C TYR A 127 4.75 11.05 5.54
N ARG A 128 5.48 11.03 6.66
CA ARG A 128 4.86 11.04 8.00
C ARG A 128 4.04 12.31 8.28
N ARG A 129 4.47 13.47 7.78
CA ARG A 129 3.68 14.72 7.91
C ARG A 129 2.38 14.64 7.10
N LEU A 130 2.45 14.17 5.86
CA LEU A 130 1.27 13.97 5.02
C LEU A 130 0.27 13.03 5.71
N LEU A 131 0.72 11.86 6.16
CA LEU A 131 -0.13 10.90 6.86
C LEU A 131 -0.75 11.52 8.13
N LYS A 132 0.05 12.24 8.93
CA LYS A 132 -0.43 12.88 10.15
C LYS A 132 -1.53 13.92 9.85
N GLN A 133 -1.31 14.80 8.88
CA GLN A 133 -2.27 15.83 8.48
C GLN A 133 -3.66 15.24 8.14
N TYR A 134 -3.68 14.16 7.37
CA TYR A 134 -4.93 13.54 6.94
C TYR A 134 -5.59 12.69 8.02
N ARG A 135 -4.82 12.04 8.89
CA ARG A 135 -5.37 11.40 10.11
C ARG A 135 -5.99 12.41 11.07
N ASP A 136 -5.27 13.50 11.36
CA ASP A 136 -5.74 14.52 12.30
C ASP A 136 -7.00 15.22 11.79
N SER A 137 -7.12 15.40 10.46
CA SER A 137 -8.30 15.97 9.82
C SER A 137 -9.39 14.94 9.49
N GLN A 138 -9.16 13.65 9.79
CA GLN A 138 -10.09 12.55 9.50
C GLN A 138 -10.56 12.52 8.04
N ARG A 139 -9.63 12.69 7.11
CA ARG A 139 -9.90 12.68 5.66
C ARG A 139 -9.09 11.58 4.97
N ASP A 140 -9.66 11.06 3.90
CA ASP A 140 -8.94 10.23 2.94
C ASP A 140 -7.84 11.05 2.28
N ILE A 141 -6.72 10.40 1.94
CA ILE A 141 -5.61 11.05 1.23
C ILE A 141 -5.89 10.95 -0.28
N PRO A 142 -6.00 12.07 -1.00
CA PRO A 142 -5.98 12.08 -2.45
C PRO A 142 -4.67 11.49 -2.98
N LEU A 143 -4.74 10.56 -3.94
CA LEU A 143 -3.55 9.86 -4.43
C LEU A 143 -2.47 10.82 -5.00
N ASN A 144 -2.88 11.97 -5.54
CA ASN A 144 -1.97 12.99 -6.07
C ASN A 144 -1.05 13.63 -5.01
N GLU A 145 -1.42 13.60 -3.72
CA GLU A 145 -0.59 14.12 -2.63
C GLU A 145 0.74 13.36 -2.48
N TYR A 146 0.74 12.06 -2.79
CA TYR A 146 1.98 11.26 -2.74
C TYR A 146 2.95 11.63 -3.86
N VAL A 147 2.43 12.01 -5.03
CA VAL A 147 3.22 12.58 -6.12
C VAL A 147 3.74 13.97 -5.72
N ALA A 148 2.88 14.81 -5.13
CA ALA A 148 3.27 16.16 -4.70
C ALA A 148 4.37 16.17 -3.63
N CYS A 149 4.31 15.25 -2.66
CA CYS A 149 5.34 15.12 -1.63
C CYS A 149 6.53 14.22 -2.03
N GLY A 150 6.45 13.56 -3.20
CA GLY A 150 7.49 12.66 -3.72
C GLY A 150 7.79 11.47 -2.82
N ALA A 151 6.82 11.04 -2.00
CA ALA A 151 7.02 10.04 -0.97
C ALA A 151 5.86 9.04 -0.88
N GLY A 152 6.18 7.76 -0.65
CA GLY A 152 5.20 6.70 -0.51
C GLY A 152 5.85 5.35 -0.23
N VAL A 153 5.11 4.37 0.28
CA VAL A 153 5.64 3.01 0.46
C VAL A 153 5.02 2.07 -0.58
N CYS A 154 5.10 0.76 -0.37
CA CYS A 154 4.66 -0.23 -1.36
C CYS A 154 3.27 0.02 -1.94
N ARG A 155 2.31 0.47 -1.11
CA ARG A 155 0.91 0.66 -1.51
C ARG A 155 0.71 1.86 -2.41
N GLU A 156 1.30 3.00 -2.06
CA GLU A 156 1.23 4.21 -2.87
C GLU A 156 1.95 4.01 -4.21
N HIS A 157 3.12 3.37 -4.18
CA HIS A 157 3.84 2.98 -5.39
C HIS A 157 3.00 2.06 -6.29
N ALA A 158 2.37 1.03 -5.73
CA ALA A 158 1.52 0.12 -6.50
C ALA A 158 0.28 0.82 -7.07
N LEU A 159 -0.41 1.66 -6.29
CA LEU A 159 -1.57 2.43 -6.75
C LEU A 159 -1.20 3.40 -7.87
N LEU A 160 -0.12 4.16 -7.74
CA LEU A 160 0.32 5.09 -8.77
C LEU A 160 0.79 4.35 -10.03
N LEU A 161 1.53 3.25 -9.87
CA LEU A 161 1.97 2.42 -10.99
C LEU A 161 0.78 1.77 -11.72
N HIS A 162 -0.30 1.41 -11.01
CA HIS A 162 -1.51 0.80 -11.60
C HIS A 162 -2.11 1.71 -12.67
N PHE A 163 -2.26 2.98 -12.33
CA PHE A 163 -2.78 3.99 -13.24
C PHE A 163 -1.76 4.39 -14.31
N ALA A 164 -0.48 4.51 -13.97
CA ALA A 164 0.57 4.84 -14.93
C ALA A 164 0.71 3.79 -16.04
N LEU A 165 0.74 2.50 -15.69
CA LEU A 165 0.74 1.41 -16.68
C LEU A 165 -0.52 1.43 -17.54
N LYS A 166 -1.70 1.68 -16.95
CA LYS A 166 -2.94 1.81 -17.73
C LYS A 166 -2.90 2.97 -18.72
N SER A 167 -2.37 4.12 -18.30
CA SER A 167 -2.16 5.27 -19.19
C SER A 167 -1.20 4.95 -20.34
N ALA A 168 -0.18 4.13 -20.08
CA ALA A 168 0.73 3.61 -21.11
C ALA A 168 0.11 2.51 -22.00
N GLY A 169 -1.17 2.18 -21.82
CA GLY A 169 -1.87 1.15 -22.58
C GLY A 169 -1.54 -0.29 -22.13
N ILE A 170 -1.04 -0.48 -20.91
CA ILE A 170 -0.63 -1.77 -20.35
C ILE A 170 -1.67 -2.24 -19.31
N PRO A 171 -2.53 -3.22 -19.66
CA PRO A 171 -3.51 -3.77 -18.73
C PRO A 171 -2.82 -4.45 -17.55
N ASN A 172 -3.29 -4.16 -16.34
CA ASN A 172 -2.72 -4.71 -15.13
C ASN A 172 -3.80 -4.85 -14.03
N LYS A 173 -3.45 -5.59 -12.97
CA LYS A 173 -4.26 -5.76 -11.76
C LYS A 173 -3.41 -5.41 -10.55
N HIS A 174 -4.01 -4.69 -9.61
CA HIS A 174 -3.43 -4.42 -8.31
C HIS A 174 -3.55 -5.65 -7.41
N ALA A 175 -2.48 -5.96 -6.68
CA ALA A 175 -2.42 -7.03 -5.71
C ALA A 175 -1.89 -6.52 -4.37
N TYR A 176 -2.46 -7.04 -3.28
CA TYR A 176 -1.89 -6.93 -1.94
C TYR A 176 -1.71 -8.34 -1.40
N ALA A 177 -0.53 -8.63 -0.85
CA ALA A 177 -0.16 -9.98 -0.52
C ALA A 177 0.71 -10.03 0.72
N SER A 178 0.55 -11.09 1.51
CA SER A 178 1.54 -11.43 2.52
C SER A 178 2.72 -12.09 1.82
N ILE A 179 3.91 -11.55 2.03
CA ILE A 179 5.16 -12.01 1.44
C ILE A 179 6.09 -12.53 2.53
N TYR A 180 6.97 -13.45 2.15
CA TYR A 180 8.06 -13.92 2.98
C TYR A 180 9.38 -13.61 2.31
N ARG A 181 10.27 -12.98 3.07
CA ARG A 181 11.63 -12.65 2.65
C ARG A 181 12.63 -13.21 3.66
N ALA A 182 13.75 -13.73 3.17
CA ALA A 182 14.83 -14.15 4.04
C ALA A 182 16.20 -13.97 3.39
N SER A 183 17.18 -13.53 4.17
CA SER A 183 18.59 -13.45 3.78
C SER A 183 19.40 -14.42 4.64
N ARG A 184 19.93 -15.47 4.02
CA ARG A 184 20.82 -16.43 4.74
C ARG A 184 22.13 -15.77 5.16
N SER A 185 22.66 -14.87 4.34
CA SER A 185 23.91 -14.15 4.63
C SER A 185 23.76 -13.17 5.79
N GLU A 186 22.57 -12.59 5.96
CA GLU A 186 22.31 -11.60 7.01
C GLU A 186 21.54 -12.17 8.21
N GLY A 187 21.20 -13.46 8.19
CA GLY A 187 20.60 -14.17 9.34
C GLY A 187 19.19 -13.72 9.71
N TRP A 188 18.42 -13.15 8.77
CA TRP A 188 17.05 -12.69 9.04
C TRP A 188 16.02 -13.32 8.12
N SER A 189 14.78 -13.40 8.63
CA SER A 189 13.58 -13.74 7.88
C SER A 189 12.41 -12.89 8.37
N VAL A 190 11.58 -12.40 7.46
CA VAL A 190 10.42 -11.55 7.77
C VAL A 190 9.20 -11.99 6.97
N ASN A 191 8.04 -11.95 7.60
CA ASN A 191 6.75 -11.92 6.92
C ASN A 191 6.21 -10.50 7.01
N GLU A 192 5.81 -9.94 5.88
CA GLU A 192 5.23 -8.61 5.80
C GLU A 192 4.16 -8.59 4.72
N ASP A 193 3.32 -7.57 4.73
CA ASP A 193 2.40 -7.33 3.63
C ASP A 193 3.01 -6.38 2.61
N HIS A 194 2.71 -6.62 1.34
CA HIS A 194 3.30 -5.90 0.23
C HIS A 194 2.31 -5.72 -0.91
N ALA A 195 2.36 -4.56 -1.56
CA ALA A 195 1.53 -4.26 -2.72
C ALA A 195 2.39 -4.27 -3.99
N PHE A 196 1.86 -4.83 -5.07
CA PHE A 196 2.49 -4.86 -6.39
C PHE A 196 1.42 -5.00 -7.47
N LEU A 197 1.85 -4.99 -8.73
CA LEU A 197 0.97 -5.21 -9.87
C LEU A 197 1.23 -6.53 -10.55
N VAL A 198 0.20 -7.04 -11.21
CA VAL A 198 0.29 -8.20 -12.10
C VAL A 198 -0.10 -7.76 -13.50
N VAL A 199 0.81 -7.98 -14.46
CA VAL A 199 0.55 -7.80 -15.89
C VAL A 199 0.50 -9.16 -16.58
N ARG A 200 -0.43 -9.33 -17.52
CA ARG A 200 -0.50 -10.54 -18.35
C ARG A 200 0.14 -10.28 -19.70
N HIS A 201 1.24 -10.96 -19.99
CA HIS A 201 1.96 -10.85 -21.26
C HIS A 201 2.21 -12.25 -21.83
N GLN A 202 1.78 -12.47 -23.08
CA GLN A 202 1.90 -13.77 -23.77
C GLN A 202 1.33 -14.94 -22.96
N GLY A 203 0.20 -14.72 -22.28
CA GLY A 203 -0.47 -15.74 -21.47
C GLY A 203 0.16 -16.02 -20.10
N VAL A 204 1.20 -15.28 -19.72
CA VAL A 204 1.90 -15.44 -18.44
C VAL A 204 1.65 -14.21 -17.56
N ASP A 205 1.40 -14.44 -16.28
CA ASP A 205 1.22 -13.39 -15.29
C ASP A 205 2.56 -13.04 -14.64
N TRP A 206 2.95 -11.78 -14.74
CA TRP A 206 4.23 -11.24 -14.29
C TRP A 206 4.00 -10.17 -13.23
N VAL A 207 4.82 -10.20 -12.18
CA VAL A 207 4.82 -9.16 -11.16
C VAL A 207 5.61 -7.95 -11.65
N VAL A 208 5.02 -6.76 -11.51
CA VAL A 208 5.64 -5.46 -11.79
C VAL A 208 5.60 -4.62 -10.51
N ASP A 209 6.75 -4.09 -10.12
CA ASP A 209 6.92 -3.44 -8.82
C ASP A 209 7.92 -2.28 -8.90
N SER A 210 7.44 -1.07 -8.63
CA SER A 210 8.25 0.15 -8.57
C SER A 210 8.83 0.43 -7.18
N TYR A 211 8.35 -0.22 -6.13
CA TYR A 211 8.83 -0.06 -4.76
C TYR A 211 9.94 -1.05 -4.42
N TYR A 212 9.64 -2.35 -4.49
CA TYR A 212 10.58 -3.41 -4.14
C TYR A 212 11.07 -4.14 -5.38
N ARG A 213 12.29 -3.80 -5.79
CA ARG A 213 12.96 -4.37 -6.97
C ARG A 213 12.98 -5.90 -6.99
N GLY A 214 12.96 -6.53 -5.81
CA GLY A 214 13.12 -7.97 -5.69
C GLY A 214 11.98 -8.83 -6.19
N PHE A 215 10.78 -8.27 -6.41
CA PHE A 215 9.66 -9.00 -7.02
C PHE A 215 9.46 -8.62 -8.50
N ASN A 216 10.03 -7.50 -8.94
CA ASN A 216 9.82 -6.96 -10.28
C ASN A 216 10.34 -7.91 -11.36
N GLY A 217 9.53 -8.14 -12.40
CA GLY A 217 9.91 -8.93 -13.56
C GLY A 217 9.90 -10.44 -13.36
N PHE A 218 9.33 -10.97 -12.27
CA PHE A 218 9.21 -12.41 -12.05
C PHE A 218 7.79 -12.92 -12.30
N ARG A 219 7.66 -14.18 -12.72
CA ARG A 219 6.35 -14.81 -12.90
C ARG A 219 5.65 -14.97 -11.55
N LEU A 220 4.37 -14.62 -11.49
CA LEU A 220 3.56 -14.76 -10.28
C LEU A 220 3.57 -16.21 -9.77
N GLN A 221 3.47 -17.19 -10.66
CA GLN A 221 3.49 -18.62 -10.31
C GLN A 221 4.79 -19.05 -9.59
N ASP A 222 5.94 -18.49 -9.99
CA ASP A 222 7.24 -18.86 -9.42
C ASP A 222 7.34 -18.29 -8.00
N LEU A 223 6.87 -17.05 -7.84
CA LEU A 223 6.78 -16.37 -6.55
C LEU A 223 5.82 -17.03 -5.58
N MET A 224 4.70 -17.57 -6.06
CA MET A 224 3.72 -18.30 -5.24
C MET A 224 4.12 -19.76 -4.98
N SER A 225 5.22 -20.24 -5.57
CA SER A 225 5.71 -21.59 -5.31
C SER A 225 6.26 -21.73 -3.89
N ARG A 226 6.32 -22.97 -3.38
CA ARG A 226 6.91 -23.25 -2.06
C ARG A 226 8.38 -22.84 -1.93
N HIS A 227 9.10 -22.79 -3.05
CA HIS A 227 10.52 -22.41 -3.11
C HIS A 227 10.72 -20.92 -3.39
N GLY A 228 9.67 -20.20 -3.79
CA GLY A 228 9.78 -18.83 -4.28
C GLY A 228 10.66 -18.75 -5.53
N ILE A 229 11.36 -17.62 -5.68
CA ILE A 229 12.32 -17.43 -6.77
C ILE A 229 13.52 -18.35 -6.59
N THR A 230 13.89 -19.04 -7.68
CA THR A 230 15.08 -19.89 -7.77
C THR A 230 16.00 -19.38 -8.88
N LYS A 231 17.22 -19.94 -8.97
CA LYS A 231 18.16 -19.60 -10.07
C LYS A 231 17.62 -19.95 -11.46
N SER A 232 16.66 -20.88 -11.55
CA SER A 232 16.01 -21.31 -12.79
C SER A 232 14.69 -20.57 -13.07
N SER A 233 14.27 -19.66 -12.20
CA SER A 233 13.06 -18.87 -12.41
C SER A 233 13.23 -18.00 -13.65
N VAL A 234 12.20 -17.98 -14.51
CA VAL A 234 12.21 -17.16 -15.72
C VAL A 234 11.96 -15.71 -15.33
N THR A 235 12.73 -14.80 -15.93
CA THR A 235 12.67 -13.36 -15.67
C THR A 235 12.32 -12.58 -16.92
N ALA A 236 11.51 -11.54 -16.76
CA ALA A 236 11.35 -10.50 -17.75
C ALA A 236 12.61 -9.62 -17.83
N PRO A 237 12.85 -8.90 -18.93
CA PRO A 237 14.01 -7.99 -19.09
C PRO A 237 14.14 -6.91 -18.01
N ILE A 238 13.05 -6.55 -17.35
CA ILE A 238 13.01 -5.54 -16.28
C ILE A 238 13.38 -6.08 -14.88
N ALA A 239 13.70 -7.37 -14.77
CA ALA A 239 13.96 -8.00 -13.49
C ALA A 239 15.31 -7.57 -12.91
N ASP A 240 15.29 -7.15 -11.65
CA ASP A 240 16.51 -6.80 -10.91
C ASP A 240 17.06 -8.04 -10.17
N PRO A 241 18.34 -8.39 -10.34
CA PRO A 241 18.96 -9.47 -9.59
C PRO A 241 19.08 -9.04 -8.12
N MET A 242 18.57 -9.86 -7.22
CA MET A 242 18.65 -9.53 -5.79
C MET A 242 18.72 -10.79 -4.94
N PRO A 243 19.56 -10.81 -3.90
CA PRO A 243 19.82 -12.02 -3.13
C PRO A 243 18.65 -12.36 -2.19
N GLY A 244 18.68 -13.59 -1.68
CA GLY A 244 17.73 -14.06 -0.68
C GLY A 244 16.51 -14.78 -1.24
N ILE A 245 15.74 -15.34 -0.32
CA ILE A 245 14.47 -16.02 -0.61
C ILE A 245 13.37 -14.96 -0.62
N ARG A 246 12.52 -15.03 -1.64
CA ARG A 246 11.33 -14.18 -1.79
C ARG A 246 10.19 -15.03 -2.30
N ARG A 247 9.07 -15.02 -1.61
CA ARG A 247 7.84 -15.71 -2.03
C ARG A 247 6.60 -14.92 -1.64
N ILE A 248 5.55 -15.08 -2.42
CA ILE A 248 4.20 -14.67 -2.09
C ILE A 248 3.55 -15.81 -1.32
N VAL A 249 3.16 -15.56 -0.08
CA VAL A 249 2.51 -16.55 0.80
C VAL A 249 1.03 -16.67 0.47
N ALA A 250 0.37 -15.52 0.34
CA ALA A 250 -1.05 -15.43 -0.01
C ALA A 250 -1.32 -14.08 -0.68
N ILE A 251 -2.24 -14.07 -1.64
CA ILE A 251 -2.86 -12.83 -2.12
C ILE A 251 -4.05 -12.55 -1.20
N ASN A 252 -4.06 -11.39 -0.57
CA ASN A 252 -4.97 -11.04 0.50
C ASN A 252 -6.30 -10.53 -0.05
N SER A 253 -7.38 -10.74 0.70
CA SER A 253 -8.69 -10.11 0.45
C SER A 253 -8.78 -8.67 0.95
N PHE A 254 -7.70 -8.13 1.51
CA PHE A 254 -7.49 -6.71 1.80
C PHE A 254 -6.74 -6.06 0.63
N PRO A 255 -6.94 -4.76 0.32
CA PRO A 255 -7.88 -3.83 0.92
C PRO A 255 -9.31 -3.98 0.37
N LYS A 256 -10.30 -3.44 1.09
CA LYS A 256 -11.62 -3.16 0.50
C LYS A 256 -11.52 -1.99 -0.47
N ILE A 257 -12.12 -2.15 -1.66
CA ILE A 257 -12.09 -1.17 -2.74
C ILE A 257 -13.54 -0.81 -3.12
N TYR A 258 -13.85 0.48 -3.15
CA TYR A 258 -15.14 1.00 -3.61
C TYR A 258 -14.94 1.60 -5.00
N ASN A 259 -15.27 0.84 -6.05
CA ASN A 259 -15.18 1.30 -7.43
C ASN A 259 -16.51 1.94 -7.88
N PRO A 260 -16.50 3.11 -8.56
CA PRO A 260 -17.74 3.72 -9.05
C PRO A 260 -18.50 2.82 -10.04
N ARG A 261 -19.82 2.69 -9.87
CA ARG A 261 -20.67 1.91 -10.79
C ARG A 261 -20.70 2.46 -12.21
N SER A 262 -20.55 3.77 -12.37
CA SER A 262 -20.53 4.45 -13.66
C SER A 262 -19.39 3.96 -14.56
N THR A 263 -18.22 3.68 -13.98
CA THR A 263 -17.04 3.18 -14.71
C THR A 263 -17.07 1.67 -14.91
N VAL A 264 -17.76 0.91 -14.05
CA VAL A 264 -17.93 -0.54 -14.22
C VAL A 264 -18.92 -0.87 -15.34
N ARG A 265 -19.92 0.00 -15.60
CA ARG A 265 -20.94 -0.22 -16.64
C ARG A 265 -20.49 0.15 -18.05
N SER A 266 -19.44 0.96 -18.23
CA SER A 266 -18.95 1.38 -19.55
C SER A 266 -18.17 0.30 -20.31
N CYS A 267 -17.82 -0.83 -19.68
CA CYS A 267 -17.15 -1.97 -20.33
C CYS A 267 -18.00 -2.76 -21.34
N ARG A 268 -19.25 -2.36 -21.64
CA ARG A 268 -20.08 -3.07 -22.63
C ARG A 268 -20.03 -2.50 -24.06
N ALA A 269 -19.32 -1.39 -24.32
CA ALA A 269 -19.44 -0.68 -25.60
C ALA A 269 -18.13 -0.26 -26.29
N LEU A 270 -16.94 -0.63 -25.80
CA LEU A 270 -15.66 -0.16 -26.38
C LEU A 270 -14.83 -1.25 -27.11
N PHE A 271 -15.41 -2.41 -27.40
CA PHE A 271 -14.76 -3.46 -28.21
C PHE A 271 -15.50 -3.79 -29.51
N LEU A 272 -16.25 -2.83 -30.06
CA LEU A 272 -16.75 -2.90 -31.43
C LEU A 272 -16.64 -1.51 -32.06
N ASN A 273 -15.54 -1.30 -32.78
CA ASN A 273 -15.45 -0.64 -34.09
C ASN A 273 -14.02 -0.78 -34.60
#